data_AF-X1BIL4-F1
#
_entry.id   AF-X1BIL4-F1
#
_cell.length_a   1.000
_cell.length_b   1.000
_cell.length_c   1.000
_cell.angle_alpha   90.00
_cell.angle_beta   90.00
_cell.angle_gamma   90.00
#
_symmetry.space_group_name_H-M   'P 1'
#
loop_
_entity.id
_entity.type
_entity.pdbx_description
1 polymer ?
#
loop_
_entity_poly.entity_id
_entity_poly.type
_entity_poly.pdbx_seq_one_letter_code
_entity_poly.pdbx_strand_id
1 'polypeptide(L)'
;ISIAIPPMSKDQLKELKLVGVQRVGIALDGTTPEIFSKIKGDGVSGPYNWDQHFQTLIETLDIFSEGFVSTHLIIGLGETEQEVITRIEELHNLKILISLFAFTPIKGTKFEDINKPSLQTFRKLQLGRFLLVDNRKSQKDFTFNKKGEIVHWQICCKPNK
;
A
#
# COMPACT_ATOMS: atom_id res chain seq x y z
N ILE A 1 4.34 -20.12 -8.53
CA ILE A 1 3.34 -20.03 -7.43
C ILE A 1 3.42 -18.65 -6.78
N SER A 2 2.27 -18.02 -6.50
CA SER A 2 2.17 -16.73 -5.81
C SER A 2 1.36 -16.93 -4.52
N ILE A 3 1.82 -16.38 -3.40
CA ILE A 3 1.16 -16.51 -2.10
C ILE A 3 0.95 -15.14 -1.45
N ALA A 4 -0.11 -15.01 -0.65
CA ALA A 4 -0.34 -13.88 0.24
C ALA A 4 -0.28 -14.42 1.69
N ILE A 5 0.61 -13.85 2.50
CA ILE A 5 0.95 -14.37 3.83
C ILE A 5 1.05 -13.23 4.86
N PRO A 6 0.86 -13.52 6.16
CA PRO A 6 1.32 -12.60 7.20
C PRO A 6 2.86 -12.45 7.16
N PRO A 7 3.43 -11.46 7.86
CA PRO A 7 4.87 -11.40 8.10
C PRO A 7 5.38 -12.72 8.67
N MET A 8 6.51 -13.19 8.14
CA MET A 8 7.18 -14.42 8.54
C MET A 8 8.66 -14.14 8.80
N SER A 9 9.33 -15.05 9.53
CA SER A 9 10.77 -14.93 9.75
C SER A 9 11.55 -15.10 8.44
N LYS A 10 12.78 -14.58 8.40
CA LYS A 10 13.68 -14.71 7.25
C LYS A 10 13.89 -16.16 6.83
N ASP A 11 13.95 -17.10 7.77
CA ASP A 11 14.16 -18.51 7.47
C ASP A 11 12.91 -19.17 6.87
N GLN A 12 11.71 -18.84 7.39
CA GLN A 12 10.45 -19.28 6.79
C GLN A 12 10.30 -18.77 5.36
N LEU A 13 10.69 -17.51 5.09
CA LEU A 13 10.67 -16.95 3.74
C LEU A 13 11.65 -17.67 2.79
N LYS A 14 12.83 -18.08 3.27
CA LYS A 14 13.78 -18.91 2.48
C LYS A 14 13.21 -20.29 2.20
N GLU A 15 12.57 -20.93 3.18
CA GLU A 15 11.89 -22.22 3.00
C GLU A 15 10.82 -22.14 1.90
N LEU A 16 9.98 -21.09 1.95
CA LEU A 16 8.99 -20.82 0.90
C LEU A 16 9.63 -20.69 -0.48
N LYS A 17 10.76 -19.98 -0.57
CA LYS A 17 11.52 -19.85 -1.82
C LYS A 17 12.03 -21.20 -2.33
N LEU A 18 12.57 -22.05 -1.43
CA LEU A 18 13.10 -23.37 -1.76
C LEU A 18 12.02 -24.32 -2.31
N VAL A 19 10.80 -24.25 -1.80
CA VAL A 19 9.67 -25.08 -2.28
C VAL A 19 8.99 -24.53 -3.55
N GLY A 20 9.57 -23.50 -4.19
CA GLY A 20 9.14 -23.01 -5.49
C GLY A 20 8.14 -21.84 -5.46
N VAL A 21 7.98 -21.16 -4.31
CA VAL A 21 7.25 -19.88 -4.27
C VAL A 21 8.02 -18.85 -5.08
N GLN A 22 7.32 -18.22 -6.02
CA GLN A 22 7.89 -17.21 -6.90
C GLN A 22 7.58 -15.81 -6.39
N ARG A 23 6.34 -15.56 -5.95
CA ARG A 23 5.84 -14.24 -5.53
C ARG A 23 5.25 -14.29 -4.12
N VAL A 24 5.50 -13.25 -3.34
CA VAL A 24 5.01 -13.09 -1.97
C VAL A 24 4.27 -11.75 -1.85
N GLY A 25 3.08 -11.79 -1.26
CA GLY A 25 2.32 -10.62 -0.87
C GLY A 25 2.23 -10.51 0.65
N ILE A 26 2.66 -9.37 1.21
CA ILE A 26 2.47 -9.04 2.63
C ILE A 26 1.64 -7.75 2.71
N ALA A 27 0.44 -7.87 3.27
CA ALA A 27 -0.56 -6.80 3.35
C ALA A 27 -0.16 -5.71 4.36
N LEU A 28 0.02 -4.46 3.91
CA LEU A 28 0.10 -3.33 4.85
C LEU A 28 -1.30 -2.94 5.33
N ASP A 29 -2.29 -2.95 4.45
CA ASP A 29 -3.69 -2.56 4.68
C ASP A 29 -3.84 -1.06 5.03
N GLY A 30 -3.19 -0.58 6.09
CA GLY A 30 -3.15 0.82 6.47
C GLY A 30 -2.01 1.59 5.81
N THR A 31 -2.28 2.84 5.43
CA THR A 31 -1.31 3.73 4.76
C THR A 31 -0.28 4.35 5.71
N THR A 32 -0.66 4.54 6.97
CA THR A 32 0.17 5.13 8.03
C THR A 32 0.24 4.20 9.25
N PRO A 33 1.25 4.37 10.14
CA PRO A 33 1.33 3.61 11.39
C PRO A 33 0.07 3.72 12.25
N GLU A 34 -0.52 4.92 12.33
CA GLU A 34 -1.71 5.20 13.14
C GLU A 34 -2.94 4.47 12.58
N ILE A 35 -3.08 4.44 11.26
CA ILE A 35 -4.18 3.72 10.60
C ILE A 35 -3.97 2.23 10.75
N PHE A 36 -2.76 1.72 10.51
CA PHE A 36 -2.43 0.31 10.69
C PHE A 36 -2.77 -0.18 12.11
N SER A 37 -2.35 0.58 13.12
CA SER A 37 -2.64 0.31 14.55
C SER A 37 -4.14 0.14 14.80
N LYS A 38 -4.96 1.06 14.26
CA LYS A 38 -6.43 1.04 14.40
C LYS A 38 -7.13 -0.09 13.66
N ILE A 39 -6.45 -0.76 12.72
CA ILE A 39 -7.08 -1.73 11.81
C ILE A 39 -6.65 -3.16 12.13
N LYS A 40 -5.36 -3.38 12.39
CA LYS A 40 -4.80 -4.72 12.65
C LYS A 40 -3.69 -4.75 13.69
N GLY A 41 -3.28 -3.60 14.22
CA GLY A 41 -2.23 -3.51 15.22
C GLY A 41 -2.76 -3.45 16.66
N ASP A 42 -1.95 -2.87 17.54
CA ASP A 42 -2.20 -2.73 18.97
C ASP A 42 -3.52 -2.01 19.33
N GLY A 43 -3.94 -1.02 18.53
CA GLY A 43 -5.20 -0.29 18.72
C GLY A 43 -6.46 -1.15 18.63
N VAL A 44 -6.35 -2.38 18.12
CA VAL A 44 -7.42 -3.38 18.11
C VAL A 44 -7.05 -4.68 18.83
N SER A 45 -6.01 -4.63 19.67
CA SER A 45 -5.41 -5.81 20.30
C SER A 45 -4.97 -6.87 19.28
N GLY A 46 -4.60 -6.40 18.08
CA GLY A 46 -4.07 -7.23 17.01
C GLY A 46 -2.60 -7.61 17.27
N PRO A 47 -2.12 -8.68 16.63
CA PRO A 47 -0.79 -9.23 16.90
C PRO A 47 0.34 -8.45 16.20
N TYR A 48 0.03 -7.44 15.40
CA TYR A 48 0.98 -6.78 14.52
C TYR A 48 1.45 -5.43 15.07
N ASN A 49 2.72 -5.12 14.83
CA ASN A 49 3.32 -3.82 15.07
C ASN A 49 3.77 -3.23 13.74
N TRP A 50 3.55 -1.93 13.52
CA TRP A 50 3.86 -1.26 12.25
C TRP A 50 5.33 -1.43 11.83
N ASP A 51 6.27 -1.08 12.72
CA ASP A 51 7.70 -1.08 12.39
C ASP A 51 8.18 -2.49 12.04
N GLN A 52 7.80 -3.48 12.84
CA GLN A 52 8.15 -4.88 12.58
C GLN A 52 7.52 -5.38 11.27
N HIS A 53 6.27 -5.02 11.00
CA HIS A 53 5.55 -5.46 9.80
C HIS A 53 6.15 -4.85 8.53
N PHE A 54 6.47 -3.55 8.57
CA PHE A 54 7.11 -2.84 7.47
C PHE A 54 8.54 -3.33 7.25
N GLN A 55 9.30 -3.56 8.32
CA GLN A 55 10.64 -4.12 8.25
C GLN A 55 10.66 -5.53 7.62
N THR A 56 9.73 -6.42 8.01
CA THR A 56 9.63 -7.74 7.38
C THR A 56 9.25 -7.66 5.89
N LEU A 57 8.40 -6.70 5.50
CA LEU A 57 8.10 -6.45 4.09
C LEU A 57 9.36 -6.05 3.31
N ILE A 58 10.23 -5.21 3.89
CA ILE A 58 11.51 -4.82 3.28
C ILE A 58 12.46 -6.03 3.21
N GLU A 59 12.63 -6.78 4.30
CA GLU A 59 13.51 -7.96 4.35
C GLU A 59 13.10 -9.06 3.37
N THR A 60 11.82 -9.10 2.98
CA THR A 60 11.33 -10.03 1.95
C THR A 60 12.02 -9.76 0.59
N LEU A 61 12.43 -8.52 0.31
CA LEU A 61 13.17 -8.14 -0.90
C LEU A 61 14.57 -8.77 -0.97
N ASP A 62 15.18 -9.13 0.16
CA ASP A 62 16.47 -9.83 0.18
C ASP A 62 16.37 -11.27 -0.36
N ILE A 63 15.16 -11.86 -0.32
CA ILE A 63 14.90 -13.27 -0.63
C ILE A 63 14.18 -13.40 -1.98
N PHE A 64 13.23 -12.50 -2.23
CA PHE A 64 12.45 -12.45 -3.45
C PHE A 64 12.87 -11.22 -4.26
N SER A 65 13.35 -11.47 -5.47
CA SER A 65 13.83 -10.44 -6.40
C SER A 65 12.79 -9.34 -6.68
N GLU A 66 13.27 -8.18 -7.16
CA GLU A 66 12.42 -7.07 -7.61
C GLU A 66 11.26 -7.55 -8.51
N GLY A 67 10.06 -7.02 -8.26
CA GLY A 67 8.84 -7.40 -8.98
C GLY A 67 8.19 -8.71 -8.52
N PHE A 68 8.73 -9.37 -7.48
CA PHE A 68 8.13 -10.56 -6.88
C PHE A 68 7.58 -10.35 -5.46
N VAL A 69 7.81 -9.18 -4.87
CA VAL A 69 7.22 -8.77 -3.60
C VAL A 69 6.06 -7.81 -3.88
N SER A 70 4.93 -8.03 -3.22
CA SER A 70 3.75 -7.20 -3.35
C SER A 70 3.15 -6.82 -2.00
N THR A 71 2.43 -5.71 -1.99
CA THR A 71 1.63 -5.26 -0.86
C THR A 71 0.33 -4.64 -1.35
N HIS A 72 -0.57 -4.34 -0.42
CA HIS A 72 -1.77 -3.59 -0.70
C HIS A 72 -2.07 -2.58 0.38
N LEU A 73 -2.69 -1.49 -0.05
CA LEU A 73 -3.26 -0.44 0.78
C LEU A 73 -4.78 -0.46 0.58
N ILE A 74 -5.52 -0.34 1.67
CA ILE A 74 -6.97 -0.23 1.68
C ILE A 74 -7.31 1.25 1.82
N ILE A 75 -8.12 1.73 0.88
CA ILE A 75 -8.55 3.13 0.78
C ILE A 75 -9.93 3.28 1.43
N GLY A 76 -10.09 4.27 2.30
CA GLY A 76 -11.30 4.54 3.08
C GLY A 76 -11.17 4.19 4.55
N LEU A 77 -9.96 4.05 5.08
CA LEU A 77 -9.69 3.74 6.49
C LEU A 77 -9.35 4.98 7.33
N GLY A 78 -9.32 6.16 6.71
CA GLY A 78 -9.08 7.45 7.35
C GLY A 78 -7.85 8.19 6.83
N GLU A 79 -7.17 7.63 5.84
CA GLU A 79 -6.03 8.25 5.17
C GLU A 79 -6.43 9.42 4.26
N THR A 80 -5.54 10.39 4.15
CA THR A 80 -5.60 11.47 3.17
C THR A 80 -5.06 11.00 1.82
N GLU A 81 -5.45 11.67 0.73
CA GLU A 81 -4.91 11.35 -0.59
C GLU A 81 -3.39 11.56 -0.64
N GLN A 82 -2.86 12.55 0.09
CA GLN A 82 -1.42 12.83 0.22
C GLN A 82 -0.65 11.70 0.90
N GLU A 83 -1.15 11.15 2.00
CA GLU A 83 -0.51 10.02 2.69
C GLU A 83 -0.42 8.80 1.76
N VAL A 84 -1.48 8.54 0.98
CA VAL A 84 -1.51 7.43 0.02
C VAL A 84 -0.48 7.62 -1.09
N ILE A 85 -0.45 8.79 -1.74
CA ILE A 85 0.53 9.08 -2.80
C ILE A 85 1.95 8.97 -2.27
N THR A 86 2.21 9.49 -1.06
CA THR A 86 3.53 9.43 -0.43
C THR A 86 3.95 7.99 -0.16
N ARG A 87 3.05 7.18 0.42
CA ARG A 87 3.32 5.76 0.70
C ARG A 87 3.52 4.94 -0.57
N ILE A 88 2.74 5.21 -1.62
CA ILE A 88 2.92 4.55 -2.93
C ILE A 88 4.30 4.85 -3.50
N GLU A 89 4.74 6.11 -3.50
CA GLU A 89 6.07 6.48 -4.00
C GLU A 89 7.19 5.79 -3.21
N GLU A 90 7.10 5.77 -1.88
CA GLU A 90 8.06 5.08 -1.02
C GLU A 90 8.16 3.58 -1.35
N LEU A 91 7.02 2.88 -1.42
CA LEU A 91 6.97 1.45 -1.75
C LEU A 91 7.46 1.16 -3.18
N HIS A 92 7.14 2.04 -4.12
CA HIS A 92 7.59 1.93 -5.52
C HIS A 92 9.10 2.10 -5.64
N ASN A 93 9.69 3.03 -4.89
CA ASN A 93 11.14 3.21 -4.82
C ASN A 93 11.85 1.97 -4.24
N LEU A 94 11.19 1.24 -3.34
CA LEU A 94 11.63 -0.07 -2.82
C LEU A 94 11.34 -1.24 -3.76
N LYS A 95 10.77 -0.99 -4.94
CA LYS A 95 10.44 -1.99 -5.96
C LYS A 95 9.38 -3.01 -5.54
N ILE A 96 8.53 -2.63 -4.59
CA ILE A 96 7.39 -3.43 -4.14
C ILE A 96 6.19 -3.15 -5.04
N LEU A 97 5.50 -4.20 -5.51
CA LEU A 97 4.27 -4.06 -6.28
C LEU A 97 3.10 -3.67 -5.36
N ILE A 98 2.54 -2.48 -5.54
CA ILE A 98 1.44 -1.98 -4.70
C ILE A 98 0.10 -2.27 -5.38
N SER A 99 -0.90 -2.73 -4.64
CA SER A 99 -2.30 -2.76 -5.09
C SER A 99 -3.18 -1.88 -4.20
N LEU A 100 -4.25 -1.32 -4.75
CA LEU A 100 -5.22 -0.54 -3.97
C LEU A 100 -6.55 -1.31 -3.91
N PHE A 101 -7.09 -1.45 -2.71
CA PHE A 101 -8.44 -1.93 -2.48
C PHE A 101 -9.31 -0.81 -1.92
N ALA A 102 -10.57 -0.74 -2.33
CA ALA A 102 -11.52 0.15 -1.66
C ALA A 102 -12.07 -0.58 -0.42
N PHE A 103 -12.06 0.11 0.72
CA PHE A 103 -12.73 -0.38 1.91
C PHE A 103 -14.22 -0.60 1.60
N THR A 104 -14.70 -1.80 1.94
CA THR A 104 -16.09 -2.20 1.74
C THR A 104 -16.63 -2.62 3.11
N PRO A 105 -17.52 -1.81 3.71
CA PRO A 105 -18.09 -2.12 5.02
C PRO A 105 -18.92 -3.41 4.94
N ILE A 106 -18.71 -4.33 5.87
CA ILE A 106 -19.44 -5.59 5.96
C ILE A 106 -20.26 -5.56 7.25
N LYS A 107 -21.57 -5.78 7.12
CA LYS A 107 -22.50 -5.85 8.26
C LYS A 107 -22.06 -6.89 9.28
N GLY A 108 -22.09 -6.52 10.56
CA GLY A 108 -21.69 -7.36 11.69
C GLY A 108 -20.17 -7.33 11.98
N THR A 109 -19.39 -6.52 11.26
CA THR A 109 -17.98 -6.29 11.58
C THR A 109 -17.80 -5.03 12.41
N LYS A 110 -16.68 -4.93 13.12
CA LYS A 110 -16.33 -3.73 13.92
C LYS A 110 -16.33 -2.43 13.10
N PHE A 111 -16.17 -2.52 11.78
CA PHE A 111 -16.09 -1.39 10.87
C PHE A 111 -17.30 -1.28 9.95
N GLU A 112 -18.46 -1.83 10.34
CA GLU A 112 -19.68 -1.77 9.54
C GLU A 112 -20.19 -0.33 9.31
N ASP A 113 -19.92 0.58 10.25
CA ASP A 113 -20.35 1.99 10.19
C ASP A 113 -19.35 2.93 9.51
N ILE A 114 -18.18 2.44 9.11
CA ILE A 114 -17.22 3.25 8.36
C ILE A 114 -17.73 3.42 6.92
N ASN A 115 -17.62 4.61 6.36
CA ASN A 115 -17.99 4.85 4.97
C ASN A 115 -16.94 4.31 4.00
N LYS A 116 -17.39 3.66 2.92
CA LYS A 116 -16.53 3.38 1.76
C LYS A 116 -15.95 4.68 1.18
N PRO A 117 -14.77 4.68 0.54
CA PRO A 117 -14.22 5.88 -0.06
C PRO A 117 -15.13 6.41 -1.18
N SER A 118 -15.10 7.73 -1.40
CA SER A 118 -15.80 8.31 -2.56
C SER A 118 -15.22 7.75 -3.86
N LEU A 119 -16.07 7.60 -4.88
CA LEU A 119 -15.60 7.14 -6.20
C LEU A 119 -14.53 8.07 -6.76
N GLN A 120 -14.68 9.37 -6.56
CA GLN A 120 -13.72 10.38 -7.01
C GLN A 120 -12.35 10.17 -6.34
N THR A 121 -12.31 10.07 -5.00
CA THR A 121 -11.08 9.82 -4.24
C THR A 121 -10.41 8.53 -4.71
N PHE A 122 -11.16 7.44 -4.82
CA PHE A 122 -10.58 6.16 -5.24
C PHE A 122 -10.00 6.23 -6.67
N ARG A 123 -10.67 6.89 -7.61
CA ARG A 123 -10.16 7.07 -8.98
C ARG A 123 -8.96 8.00 -9.06
N LYS A 124 -8.92 9.08 -8.27
CA LYS A 124 -7.73 9.93 -8.14
C LYS A 124 -6.51 9.12 -7.69
N LEU A 125 -6.69 8.27 -6.67
CA LEU A 125 -5.61 7.45 -6.13
C LEU A 125 -5.18 6.33 -7.07
N GLN A 126 -6.10 5.72 -7.82
CA GLN A 126 -5.74 4.78 -8.88
C GLN A 126 -4.92 5.44 -9.98
N LEU A 127 -5.30 6.65 -10.42
CA LEU A 127 -4.54 7.43 -11.39
C LEU A 127 -3.17 7.82 -10.82
N GLY A 128 -3.12 8.30 -9.58
CA GLY A 128 -1.87 8.66 -8.91
C GLY A 128 -0.92 7.47 -8.82
N ARG A 129 -1.42 6.30 -8.40
CA ARG A 129 -0.67 5.04 -8.41
C ARG A 129 -0.12 4.73 -9.80
N PHE A 130 -0.94 4.79 -10.84
CA PHE A 130 -0.51 4.51 -12.21
C PHE A 130 0.63 5.44 -12.63
N LEU A 131 0.49 6.75 -12.37
CA LEU A 131 1.49 7.75 -12.75
C LEU A 131 2.83 7.56 -12.02
N LEU A 132 2.80 7.20 -10.73
CA LEU A 132 3.99 6.92 -9.94
C LEU A 132 4.67 5.61 -10.38
N VAL A 133 3.89 4.51 -10.45
CA VAL A 133 4.43 3.18 -10.75
C VAL A 133 4.97 3.07 -12.18
N ASP A 134 4.37 3.80 -13.13
CA ASP A 134 4.85 3.89 -14.51
C ASP A 134 5.98 4.93 -14.69
N ASN A 135 6.52 5.49 -13.60
CA ASN A 135 7.57 6.51 -13.57
C ASN A 135 7.28 7.76 -14.42
N ARG A 136 6.00 8.10 -14.61
CA ARG A 136 5.58 9.32 -15.34
C ARG A 136 5.60 10.55 -14.45
N LYS A 137 5.48 10.35 -13.14
CA LYS A 137 5.39 11.38 -12.10
C LYS A 137 6.07 10.93 -10.83
N SER A 138 6.33 11.90 -9.98
CA SER A 138 6.74 11.79 -8.58
C SER A 138 5.68 12.44 -7.68
N GLN A 139 5.73 12.21 -6.37
CA GLN A 139 4.80 12.83 -5.42
C GLN A 139 4.79 14.36 -5.53
N LYS A 140 5.95 14.96 -5.87
CA LYS A 140 6.13 16.41 -6.05
C LYS A 140 5.32 16.99 -7.22
N ASP A 141 4.88 16.15 -8.16
CA ASP A 141 4.02 16.57 -9.28
C ASP A 141 2.54 16.70 -8.88
N PHE A 142 2.16 16.31 -7.67
CA PHE A 142 0.82 16.41 -7.11
C PHE A 142 0.72 17.63 -6.19
N THR A 143 -0.36 18.39 -6.32
CA THR A 143 -0.67 19.50 -5.42
C THR A 143 -1.82 19.10 -4.50
N PHE A 144 -1.61 19.29 -3.20
CA PHE A 144 -2.56 18.97 -2.16
C PHE A 144 -3.11 20.23 -1.51
N ASN A 145 -4.38 20.21 -1.10
CA ASN A 145 -4.92 21.27 -0.24
C ASN A 145 -4.57 21.00 1.24
N LYS A 146 -5.02 21.89 2.13
CA LYS A 146 -4.76 21.77 3.58
C LYS A 146 -5.32 20.50 4.24
N LYS A 147 -6.25 19.79 3.58
CA LYS A 147 -6.82 18.52 4.04
C LYS A 147 -6.10 17.30 3.47
N GLY A 148 -5.04 17.50 2.68
CA GLY A 148 -4.32 16.42 2.01
C GLY A 148 -5.07 15.85 0.79
N GLU A 149 -6.05 16.56 0.24
CA GLU A 149 -6.76 16.16 -0.97
C GLU A 149 -6.01 16.68 -2.21
N ILE A 150 -5.90 15.84 -3.25
CA ILE A 150 -5.33 16.21 -4.55
C ILE A 150 -6.26 17.22 -5.22
N VAL A 151 -5.75 18.42 -5.47
CA VAL A 151 -6.45 19.50 -6.19
C VAL A 151 -5.90 19.75 -7.59
N HIS A 152 -4.64 19.36 -7.83
CA HIS A 152 -4.02 19.48 -9.14
C HIS A 152 -2.94 18.41 -9.33
N TRP A 153 -2.72 18.01 -10.57
CA TRP A 153 -1.63 17.15 -11.01
C TRP A 153 -1.02 17.78 -12.25
N GLN A 154 0.30 17.93 -12.24
CA GLN A 154 1.02 18.50 -13.37
C GLN A 154 1.10 17.48 -14.51
N ILE A 155 0.03 17.30 -15.27
CA ILE A 155 0.03 16.45 -16.48
C ILE A 155 0.65 17.25 -17.63
N CYS A 156 1.94 17.57 -17.54
CA CYS A 156 2.67 18.02 -18.72
C CYS A 156 2.79 16.84 -19.68
N CYS A 157 2.11 16.93 -20.83
CA CYS A 157 2.38 16.10 -21.98
C CYS A 157 3.80 16.43 -22.44
N LYS A 158 4.82 15.67 -22.02
CA LYS A 158 6.03 15.64 -22.84
C LYS A 158 5.64 14.94 -24.14
N PRO A 159 5.76 15.59 -25.32
CA PRO A 159 5.69 14.86 -26.56
C PRO A 159 6.78 13.80 -26.49
N ASN A 160 6.43 12.53 -26.77
CA ASN A 160 7.43 11.51 -26.99
C ASN A 160 8.41 12.03 -28.05
N LYS A 161 9.69 12.12 -27.70
CA LYS A 161 10.78 12.13 -28.68
C LYS A 161 11.18 10.69 -28.95
#